data_AF-A0A2A9FEU9-F1
#
_entry.id   AF-A0A2A9FEU9-F1
#
_cell.length_a   1.000
_cell.length_b   1.000
_cell.length_c   1.000
_cell.angle_alpha   90.00
_cell.angle_beta   90.00
_cell.angle_gamma   90.00
#
_symmetry.space_group_name_H-M   'P 1'
#
loop_
_entity.id
_entity.type
_entity.pdbx_description
1 polymer ?
#
loop_
_entity_poly.entity_id
_entity_poly.type
_entity_poly.pdbx_seq_one_letter_code
_entity_poly.pdbx_strand_id
1 'polypeptide(L)'
;MRTVNRQTGELVNAMTAVTKHIPRATTELLTESLSVVKQHEFAGLLIELGELLHAHADDHDADVPIVTDDQQHGPTDEQQPAGP
;
A
#
# COMPACT_ATOMS: atom_id res chain seq x y z
N MET A 1 -1.03 -13.92 -16.43
CA MET A 1 -1.56 -13.00 -15.40
C MET A 1 -0.63 -11.78 -15.31
N ARG A 2 -1.12 -10.57 -15.56
CA ARG A 2 -0.36 -9.29 -15.54
C ARG A 2 -1.25 -8.09 -15.14
N THR A 3 -2.28 -8.31 -14.34
CA THR A 3 -3.24 -7.28 -13.92
C THR A 3 -2.63 -6.25 -12.95
N VAL A 4 -1.71 -6.67 -12.09
CA VAL A 4 -1.00 -5.82 -11.10
C VAL A 4 -0.36 -4.57 -11.74
N ASN A 5 0.23 -4.73 -12.94
CA ASN A 5 0.95 -3.65 -13.61
C ASN A 5 0.03 -2.49 -14.05
N ARG A 6 -1.22 -2.79 -14.44
CA ARG A 6 -2.16 -1.76 -14.88
C ARG A 6 -2.69 -0.93 -13.72
N GLN A 7 -3.06 -1.55 -12.61
CA GLN A 7 -3.54 -0.85 -11.41
C GLN A 7 -2.44 0.03 -10.80
N THR A 8 -1.22 -0.49 -10.69
CA THR A 8 -0.07 0.32 -10.26
C THR A 8 0.18 1.49 -11.22
N GLY A 9 0.07 1.28 -12.53
CA GLY A 9 0.21 2.36 -13.52
C GLY A 9 -0.86 3.45 -13.41
N GLU A 10 -2.11 3.08 -13.17
CA GLU A 10 -3.22 4.01 -12.96
C GLU A 10 -3.02 4.83 -11.66
N LEU A 11 -2.57 4.19 -10.57
CA LEU A 11 -2.20 4.86 -9.33
C LEU A 11 -1.05 5.86 -9.53
N VAL A 12 0.05 5.45 -10.18
CA VAL A 12 1.20 6.32 -10.45
C VAL A 12 0.79 7.53 -11.29
N ASN A 13 -0.10 7.34 -12.27
CA ASN A 13 -0.65 8.44 -13.07
C ASN A 13 -1.49 9.41 -12.23
N ALA A 14 -2.35 8.89 -11.34
CA ALA A 14 -3.13 9.71 -10.42
C ALA A 14 -2.23 10.53 -9.47
N MET A 15 -1.21 9.91 -8.87
CA MET A 15 -0.22 10.59 -8.02
C MET A 15 0.54 11.68 -8.79
N THR A 16 0.94 11.38 -10.04
CA THR A 16 1.64 12.35 -10.90
C THR A 16 0.75 13.54 -11.27
N ALA A 17 -0.54 13.31 -11.50
CA ALA A 17 -1.49 14.40 -11.74
C ALA A 17 -1.63 15.28 -10.49
N VAL A 18 -1.85 14.67 -9.31
CA VAL A 18 -2.02 15.42 -8.05
C VAL A 18 -0.77 16.24 -7.71
N THR A 19 0.43 15.65 -7.79
CA THR A 19 1.70 16.35 -7.50
C THR A 19 1.93 17.58 -8.38
N LYS A 20 1.45 17.59 -9.63
CA LYS A 20 1.52 18.78 -10.51
C LYS A 20 0.63 19.92 -10.04
N HIS A 21 -0.46 19.62 -9.33
CA HIS A 21 -1.44 20.61 -8.90
C HIS A 21 -1.21 21.10 -7.47
N ILE A 22 -0.53 20.33 -6.62
CA ILE A 22 -0.22 20.70 -5.23
C ILE A 22 0.44 22.08 -5.12
N PRO A 23 1.52 22.43 -5.85
CA PRO A 23 2.19 23.73 -5.65
C PRO A 23 1.26 24.93 -5.85
N ARG A 24 0.37 24.85 -6.84
CA ARG A 24 -0.61 25.90 -7.12
C ARG A 24 -1.67 25.96 -6.03
N ALA A 25 -2.26 24.83 -5.66
CA ALA A 25 -3.28 24.78 -4.60
C ALA A 25 -2.72 25.29 -3.26
N THR A 26 -1.49 24.92 -2.90
CA THR A 26 -0.82 25.41 -1.69
C THR A 26 -0.57 26.91 -1.74
N THR A 27 -0.16 27.44 -2.90
CA THR A 27 0.00 28.90 -3.07
C THR A 27 -1.35 29.61 -2.91
N GLU A 28 -2.41 29.13 -3.56
CA GLU A 28 -3.73 29.75 -3.50
C GLU A 28 -4.37 29.64 -2.10
N LEU A 29 -4.08 28.58 -1.33
CA LEU A 29 -4.43 28.46 0.09
C LEU A 29 -3.68 29.50 0.94
N LEU A 30 -2.37 29.64 0.73
CA LEU A 30 -1.53 30.58 1.48
C LEU A 30 -1.94 32.04 1.23
N THR A 31 -2.31 32.37 0.00
CA THR A 31 -2.74 33.72 -0.37
C THR A 31 -4.23 33.97 -0.15
N GLU A 32 -4.94 33.02 0.49
CA GLU A 32 -6.39 33.08 0.74
C GLU A 32 -7.23 33.31 -0.54
N SER A 33 -6.67 33.00 -1.72
CA SER A 33 -7.32 33.20 -3.01
C SER A 33 -8.07 31.96 -3.48
N LEU A 34 -7.88 30.81 -2.83
CA LEU A 34 -8.65 29.60 -3.09
C LEU A 34 -10.03 29.70 -2.42
N SER A 35 -11.09 29.66 -3.22
CA SER A 35 -12.46 29.72 -2.67
C SER A 35 -12.76 28.53 -1.76
N VAL A 36 -13.62 28.71 -0.76
CA VAL A 36 -14.01 27.65 0.20
C VAL A 36 -14.49 26.37 -0.51
N VAL A 37 -15.27 26.52 -1.58
CA VAL A 37 -15.71 25.37 -2.39
C VAL A 37 -14.52 24.61 -2.97
N LYS A 38 -13.54 25.33 -3.52
CA LYS A 38 -12.32 24.72 -4.08
C LYS A 38 -11.41 24.12 -3.02
N GLN A 39 -11.39 24.67 -1.81
CA GLN A 39 -10.69 24.08 -0.67
C GLN A 39 -11.29 22.72 -0.31
N HIS A 40 -12.63 22.62 -0.23
CA HIS A 40 -13.32 21.36 0.02
C HIS A 40 -13.10 20.35 -1.11
N GLU A 41 -13.18 20.77 -2.37
CA GLU A 41 -12.87 19.89 -3.51
C GLU A 41 -11.44 19.35 -3.45
N PHE A 42 -10.47 20.21 -3.15
CA PHE A 42 -9.06 19.80 -3.01
C PHE A 42 -8.87 18.81 -1.87
N ALA A 43 -9.51 19.04 -0.72
CA ALA A 43 -9.47 18.10 0.40
C ALA A 43 -10.10 16.74 0.05
N GLY A 44 -11.23 16.73 -0.67
CA GLY A 44 -11.87 15.50 -1.14
C GLY A 44 -10.95 14.66 -2.03
N LEU A 45 -10.27 15.31 -2.99
CA LEU A 45 -9.31 14.63 -3.87
C LEU A 45 -8.13 14.00 -3.10
N LEU A 46 -7.65 14.64 -2.03
CA LEU A 46 -6.59 14.10 -1.19
C LEU A 46 -7.05 12.87 -0.39
N ILE A 47 -8.30 12.86 0.07
CA ILE A 47 -8.90 11.72 0.76
C ILE A 47 -9.02 10.54 -0.19
N GLU A 48 -9.60 10.74 -1.38
CA GLU A 48 -9.76 9.69 -2.40
C GLU A 48 -8.41 9.10 -2.83
N LEU A 49 -7.37 9.93 -2.98
CA LEU A 49 -6.01 9.45 -3.27
C LEU A 49 -5.45 8.60 -2.12
N GLY A 50 -5.68 9.00 -0.87
CA GLY A 50 -5.28 8.24 0.31
C GLY A 50 -5.95 6.86 0.37
N GLU A 51 -7.26 6.81 0.11
CA GLU A 51 -8.00 5.55 0.03
C GLU A 51 -7.47 4.63 -1.07
N LEU A 52 -7.15 5.18 -2.25
CA LEU A 52 -6.57 4.41 -3.34
C LEU A 52 -5.17 3.85 -2.99
N LEU A 53 -4.36 4.61 -2.27
CA LEU A 53 -3.04 4.15 -1.78
C LEU A 53 -3.18 3.03 -0.76
N HIS A 54 -4.13 3.13 0.17
CA HIS A 54 -4.43 2.08 1.13
C HIS A 54 -4.88 0.80 0.43
N ALA A 55 -5.86 0.89 -0.47
CA ALA A 55 -6.33 -0.27 -1.22
C ALA A 55 -5.20 -0.94 -2.01
N HIS A 56 -4.30 -0.15 -2.61
CA HIS A 56 -3.14 -0.71 -3.30
C HIS A 56 -2.16 -1.42 -2.34
N ALA A 57 -1.93 -0.87 -1.15
CA ALA A 57 -1.06 -1.48 -0.15
C ALA A 57 -1.63 -2.80 0.40
N ASP A 58 -2.93 -2.82 0.70
CA ASP A 58 -3.63 -4.02 1.18
C ASP A 58 -3.56 -5.17 0.17
N ASP A 59 -3.63 -4.86 -1.13
CA ASP A 59 -3.45 -5.84 -2.22
C ASP A 59 -2.03 -6.47 -2.23
N HIS A 60 -1.00 -5.75 -1.78
CA HIS A 60 0.38 -6.28 -1.69
C HIS A 60 0.63 -7.07 -0.40
N ASP A 61 -0.02 -6.71 0.71
CA ASP A 61 0.10 -7.46 1.97
C ASP A 61 -0.57 -8.84 1.89
N ALA A 62 -1.63 -8.98 1.09
CA ALA A 62 -2.30 -10.27 0.85
C ALA A 62 -1.46 -11.30 0.07
N ASP A 63 -0.37 -10.87 -0.59
CA ASP A 63 0.49 -11.71 -1.43
C ASP A 63 1.77 -12.18 -0.71
N VAL A 64 1.90 -11.88 0.59
CA VAL A 64 2.99 -12.43 1.43
C VAL A 64 2.66 -13.90 1.74
N PRO A 65 3.42 -14.87 1.22
CA PRO A 65 3.23 -16.26 1.61
C PRO A 65 3.61 -16.37 3.08
N ILE A 66 2.63 -16.68 3.94
CA ILE A 66 2.92 -17.23 5.26
C ILE A 66 3.62 -18.56 4.97
N VAL A 67 4.95 -18.55 5.02
CA VAL A 67 5.74 -19.77 5.20
C VAL A 67 5.43 -20.19 6.63
N THR A 68 4.34 -20.94 6.80
CA THR A 68 4.09 -21.67 8.04
C THR A 68 5.25 -22.65 8.15
N ASP A 69 6.19 -22.32 9.01
CA ASP A 69 7.33 -23.16 9.39
C ASP A 69 6.76 -24.38 10.16
N ASP A 70 6.13 -25.30 9.42
CA ASP A 70 5.58 -26.57 9.89
C ASP A 70 6.64 -27.67 9.70
N GLN A 71 7.87 -27.40 10.16
CA GLN A 71 8.93 -28.39 10.35
C GLN A 71 9.48 -28.32 11.77
N GLN A 72 8.60 -28.48 12.76
CA GLN A 72 9.01 -28.98 14.07
C GLN A 72 8.77 -30.49 14.15
N HIS A 73 9.85 -31.19 14.53
CA HIS A 73 9.91 -32.56 15.05
C HIS A 73 9.75 -33.73 14.05
N GLY A 74 10.88 -34.10 13.43
CA GLY A 74 11.13 -35.53 13.15
C GLY A 74 11.29 -36.30 14.46
N PRO A 75 10.79 -37.55 14.57
CA PRO A 75 10.90 -38.32 15.80
C PRO A 75 12.37 -38.65 16.06
N THR A 76 12.88 -38.24 17.21
CA THR A 76 14.13 -38.77 17.76
C THR A 76 13.89 -40.23 18.12
N ASP A 77 14.22 -41.13 17.20
CA ASP A 77 14.26 -42.57 17.49
C ASP A 77 15.35 -42.84 18.53
N GLU A 78 14.91 -43.26 19.71
CA GLU A 78 15.69 -43.90 20.76
C GLU A 78 16.54 -45.05 20.18
N GLN A 79 17.87 -44.94 20.28
CA GLN A 79 18.75 -46.12 20.27
C GLN A 79 19.86 -46.01 21.33
N GLN A 80 19.55 -46.59 22.51
CA GLN A 80 20.48 -47.27 23.41
C GLN A 80 19.72 -48.51 23.92
N PRO A 81 20.30 -49.65 24.36
CA PRO A 81 21.73 -49.96 24.57
C PRO A 81 22.17 -51.34 24.03
N ALA A 82 23.47 -51.66 24.09
CA ALA A 82 23.93 -53.03 24.27
C ALA A 82 25.31 -53.06 24.94
N GLY A 83 25.33 -53.36 26.25
CA GLY A 83 26.45 -54.07 26.89
C GLY A 83 26.34 -55.59 26.60
N PRO A 84 27.19 -56.47 27.15
CA PRO A 84 28.08 -56.30 28.32
C PRO A 84 29.58 -56.19 28.00
#